data_AF-A0A955TQF8-F1
#
_entry.id   AF-A0A955TQF8-F1
#
_cell.length_a   1.000
_cell.length_b   1.000
_cell.length_c   1.000
_cell.angle_alpha   90.00
_cell.angle_beta   90.00
_cell.angle_gamma   90.00
#
_symmetry.space_group_name_H-M   'P 1'
#
loop_
_entity.id
_entity.type
_entity.pdbx_description
1 polymer ?
#
loop_
_entity_poly.entity_id
_entity_poly.type
_entity_poly.pdbx_seq_one_letter_code
_entity_poly.pdbx_strand_id
1 'polypeptide(L)'
;MPHENNFQHAIYSRSNPGDRVEYRVFQQGSQVDSAPWVLAMNHLGEQFVRAGVKAILFLNGYPYMDLFGAARLDEVGGLKRGYSRGVSGLESLLALLRPNSNGIVNPNDPIHSPLSNTVCSFELLDHVAKEVGNFSTDYVRRFAKGIQGKSDTGIKCQRYVWSSVNHHVGRVEAAIDLLDFLDTWLKDVTLGQGGRVLLIGHGHAGHVLALLSNIL
;
A
#
# COMPACT_ATOMS: atom_id res chain seq x y z
N MET A 1 -32.37 1.78 16.18
CA MET A 1 -31.85 2.46 14.97
C MET A 1 -33.05 3.05 14.23
N PRO A 2 -33.09 4.35 13.90
CA PRO A 2 -34.23 4.92 13.19
C PRO A 2 -34.32 4.27 11.81
N HIS A 3 -35.53 3.86 11.43
CA HIS A 3 -35.80 2.95 10.31
C HIS A 3 -35.77 3.61 8.93
N GLU A 4 -35.54 4.92 8.82
CA GLU A 4 -35.58 5.62 7.53
C GLU A 4 -34.41 6.59 7.39
N ASN A 5 -33.42 6.16 6.62
CA ASN A 5 -32.36 7.02 6.13
C ASN A 5 -32.93 7.91 5.02
N ASN A 6 -33.20 9.17 5.35
CA ASN A 6 -33.78 10.17 4.45
C ASN A 6 -32.73 11.01 3.69
N PHE A 7 -31.50 10.51 3.48
CA PHE A 7 -30.57 11.19 2.58
C PHE A 7 -31.06 11.08 1.13
N GLN A 8 -31.18 12.22 0.43
CA GLN A 8 -31.52 12.25 -0.99
C GLN A 8 -30.40 11.58 -1.80
N HIS A 9 -30.59 10.32 -2.17
CA HIS A 9 -29.69 9.61 -3.09
C HIS A 9 -29.91 10.11 -4.52
N ALA A 10 -28.83 10.12 -5.31
CA ALA A 10 -28.84 10.60 -6.69
C ALA A 10 -29.95 9.92 -7.53
N ILE A 11 -30.62 10.71 -8.38
CA ILE A 11 -31.78 10.34 -9.22
C ILE A 11 -31.57 9.05 -10.06
N TYR A 12 -30.33 8.63 -10.26
CA TYR A 12 -29.95 7.44 -11.04
C TYR A 12 -29.80 6.13 -10.24
N SER A 13 -29.95 6.14 -8.91
CA SER A 13 -29.86 4.92 -8.09
C SER A 13 -31.20 4.62 -7.43
N ARG A 14 -32.03 3.82 -8.11
CA ARG A 14 -33.33 3.31 -7.58
C ARG A 14 -33.20 1.99 -6.82
N SER A 15 -32.00 1.46 -6.64
CA SER A 15 -31.77 0.25 -5.85
C SER A 15 -32.00 0.55 -4.37
N ASN A 16 -32.83 -0.26 -3.71
CA ASN A 16 -32.94 -0.24 -2.25
C ASN A 16 -31.56 -0.68 -1.71
N PRO A 17 -30.96 0.00 -0.73
CA PRO A 17 -29.71 -0.48 -0.11
C PRO A 17 -29.83 -1.88 0.52
N GLY A 18 -31.07 -2.38 0.74
CA GLY A 18 -31.36 -3.77 1.10
C GLY A 18 -31.39 -4.78 -0.06
N ASP A 19 -31.29 -4.34 -1.31
CA ASP A 19 -31.27 -5.23 -2.48
C ASP A 19 -29.89 -5.90 -2.64
N ARG A 20 -29.84 -7.16 -2.15
CA ARG A 20 -28.87 -8.24 -2.41
C ARG A 20 -27.42 -7.83 -2.67
N VAL A 21 -26.76 -7.32 -1.63
CA VAL A 21 -25.30 -7.42 -1.51
C VAL A 21 -24.99 -8.70 -0.72
N GLU A 22 -24.31 -9.65 -1.35
CA GLU A 22 -23.75 -10.81 -0.63
C GLU A 22 -22.44 -10.36 0.03
N TYR A 23 -22.44 -10.25 1.35
CA TYR A 23 -21.23 -9.97 2.10
C TYR A 23 -20.44 -11.27 2.27
N ARG A 24 -19.26 -11.36 1.67
CA ARG A 24 -18.32 -12.45 1.97
C ARG A 24 -17.81 -12.22 3.38
N VAL A 25 -17.99 -13.22 4.24
CA VAL A 25 -17.36 -13.23 5.55
C VAL A 25 -15.88 -13.50 5.34
N PHE A 26 -15.02 -12.59 5.79
CA PHE A 26 -13.59 -12.84 5.84
C PHE A 26 -13.34 -14.03 6.77
N GLN A 27 -12.89 -15.14 6.21
CA GLN A 27 -12.46 -16.30 6.99
C GLN A 27 -11.03 -16.06 7.43
N GLN A 28 -10.83 -15.98 8.75
CA GLN A 28 -9.50 -15.86 9.29
C GLN A 28 -8.67 -17.09 8.90
N GLY A 29 -7.52 -16.86 8.27
CA GLY A 29 -6.58 -17.92 7.94
C GLY A 29 -5.99 -18.57 9.19
N SER A 30 -5.27 -19.67 8.99
CA SER A 30 -4.51 -20.32 10.07
C SER A 30 -3.50 -19.36 10.69
N GLN A 31 -3.21 -19.54 11.97
CA GLN A 31 -2.21 -18.75 12.68
C GLN A 31 -0.87 -18.80 11.94
N VAL A 32 -0.21 -17.64 11.81
CA VAL A 32 1.12 -17.53 11.17
C VAL A 32 2.08 -18.51 11.85
N ASP A 33 2.92 -19.15 11.04
CA ASP A 33 3.88 -20.20 11.44
C ASP A 33 3.29 -21.52 11.98
N SER A 34 1.95 -21.65 12.03
CA SER A 34 1.32 -22.96 12.31
C SER A 34 1.53 -23.95 11.15
N ALA A 35 1.45 -25.26 11.43
CA ALA A 35 1.60 -26.27 10.38
C ALA A 35 0.64 -26.09 9.19
N PRO A 36 -0.67 -25.79 9.38
CA PRO A 36 -1.56 -25.48 8.27
C PRO A 36 -1.16 -24.23 7.47
N TRP A 37 -0.65 -23.19 8.16
CA TRP A 37 -0.16 -21.98 7.49
C TRP A 37 1.06 -22.27 6.62
N VAL A 38 2.03 -23.04 7.14
CA VAL A 38 3.23 -23.45 6.39
C VAL A 38 2.85 -24.25 5.16
N LEU A 39 1.90 -25.19 5.27
CA LEU A 39 1.42 -25.96 4.12
C LEU A 39 0.77 -25.06 3.05
N ALA A 40 -0.06 -24.10 3.46
CA ALA A 40 -0.69 -23.16 2.55
C ALA A 40 0.33 -22.25 1.85
N MET A 41 1.32 -21.74 2.59
CA MET A 41 2.37 -20.87 2.05
C MET A 41 3.31 -21.62 1.11
N ASN A 42 3.66 -22.87 1.42
CA ASN A 42 4.45 -23.72 0.53
C ASN A 42 3.69 -23.94 -0.79
N HIS A 43 2.40 -24.25 -0.71
CA HIS A 43 1.56 -24.42 -1.90
C HIS A 43 1.52 -23.14 -2.74
N LEU A 44 1.38 -21.98 -2.10
CA LEU A 44 1.44 -20.67 -2.76
C LEU A 44 2.79 -20.44 -3.45
N GLY A 45 3.90 -20.80 -2.80
CA GLY A 45 5.24 -20.75 -3.38
C GLY A 45 5.38 -21.59 -4.64
N GLU A 46 4.85 -22.81 -4.64
CA GLU A 46 4.80 -23.66 -5.83
C GLU A 46 4.00 -23.01 -6.98
N GLN A 47 2.88 -22.35 -6.67
CA GLN A 47 2.10 -21.63 -7.69
C GLN A 47 2.89 -20.46 -8.27
N PHE A 48 3.65 -19.72 -7.46
CA PHE A 48 4.51 -18.64 -7.96
C PHE A 48 5.61 -19.16 -8.88
N VAL A 49 6.28 -20.24 -8.51
CA VAL A 49 7.30 -20.87 -9.36
C VAL A 49 6.70 -21.32 -10.69
N ARG A 50 5.54 -21.98 -10.68
CA ARG A 50 4.82 -22.41 -11.89
C ARG A 50 4.39 -21.24 -12.77
N ALA A 51 4.02 -20.11 -12.15
CA ALA A 51 3.68 -18.88 -12.86
C ALA A 51 4.89 -18.10 -13.38
N GLY A 52 6.11 -18.58 -13.12
CA GLY A 52 7.35 -17.93 -13.55
C GLY A 52 7.75 -16.72 -12.70
N VAL A 53 7.17 -16.53 -11.52
CA VAL A 53 7.53 -15.42 -10.62
C VAL A 53 8.94 -15.66 -10.09
N LYS A 54 9.83 -14.68 -10.29
CA LYS A 54 11.23 -14.70 -9.87
C LYS A 54 11.53 -13.74 -8.74
N ALA A 55 10.73 -12.68 -8.61
CA ALA A 55 10.89 -11.68 -7.58
C ALA A 55 9.54 -11.12 -7.13
N ILE A 56 9.44 -10.77 -5.86
CA ILE A 56 8.26 -10.18 -5.23
C ILE A 56 8.70 -8.95 -4.44
N LEU A 57 8.18 -7.78 -4.80
CA LEU A 57 8.46 -6.52 -4.12
C LEU A 57 7.22 -6.01 -3.38
N PHE A 58 7.35 -5.81 -2.09
CA PHE A 58 6.34 -5.22 -1.23
C PHE A 58 6.54 -3.71 -1.15
N LEU A 59 5.69 -2.95 -1.82
CA LEU A 59 5.72 -1.51 -1.86
C LEU A 59 4.77 -0.94 -0.81
N ASN A 60 5.31 -0.23 0.17
CA ASN A 60 4.50 0.52 1.13
C ASN A 60 5.01 1.94 1.34
N GLY A 61 4.09 2.80 1.76
CA GLY A 61 4.40 4.08 2.38
C GLY A 61 3.68 4.16 3.71
N TYR A 62 3.61 5.35 4.29
CA TYR A 62 2.75 5.60 5.44
C TYR A 62 1.62 6.55 5.03
N PRO A 63 0.36 6.07 4.98
CA PRO A 63 -0.75 6.82 4.36
C PRO A 63 -1.08 8.12 5.10
N TYR A 64 -0.65 8.25 6.35
CA TYR A 64 -0.89 9.40 7.21
C TYR A 64 0.31 10.36 7.29
N MET A 65 1.22 10.35 6.32
CA MET A 65 2.38 11.26 6.33
C MET A 65 2.13 12.60 5.65
N ASP A 66 1.33 12.56 4.59
CA ASP A 66 1.08 13.72 3.73
C ASP A 66 -0.40 13.80 3.39
N LEU A 67 -1.22 14.04 4.42
CA LEU A 67 -2.67 14.19 4.26
C LEU A 67 -3.01 15.39 3.36
N PHE A 68 -2.18 16.44 3.41
CA PHE A 68 -2.34 17.61 2.56
C PHE A 68 -2.03 17.32 1.11
N GLY A 69 -0.92 16.63 0.80
CA GLY A 69 -0.60 16.22 -0.56
C GLY A 69 -1.65 15.28 -1.14
N ALA A 70 -2.30 14.45 -0.30
CA ALA A 70 -3.43 13.64 -0.74
C ALA A 70 -4.65 14.46 -1.17
N ALA A 71 -4.82 15.67 -0.62
CA ALA A 71 -5.85 16.64 -1.00
C ALA A 71 -5.36 17.70 -2.01
N ARG A 72 -4.05 17.81 -2.25
CA ARG A 72 -3.42 18.81 -3.12
C ARG A 72 -3.51 18.36 -4.57
N LEU A 73 -4.62 18.74 -5.21
CA LEU A 73 -4.88 18.46 -6.63
C LEU A 73 -4.06 19.34 -7.58
N ASP A 74 -3.40 20.40 -7.10
CA ASP A 74 -2.47 21.20 -7.91
C ASP A 74 -1.49 22.02 -7.04
N GLU A 75 -0.43 22.53 -7.66
CA GLU A 75 0.40 23.61 -7.11
C GLU A 75 -0.12 25.00 -7.51
N VAL A 76 -1.25 25.09 -8.23
CA VAL A 76 -1.67 26.31 -8.95
C VAL A 76 -3.09 26.83 -8.61
N GLY A 77 -3.86 26.22 -7.70
CA GLY A 77 -5.27 26.61 -7.55
C GLY A 77 -6.21 25.77 -6.67
N GLY A 78 -5.74 24.78 -5.91
CA GLY A 78 -6.56 23.74 -5.27
C GLY A 78 -7.42 24.21 -4.10
N LEU A 79 -7.24 25.44 -3.64
CA LEU A 79 -8.14 26.10 -2.69
C LEU A 79 -9.17 27.03 -3.35
N LYS A 80 -9.03 27.34 -4.65
CA LYS A 80 -9.91 28.29 -5.34
C LYS A 80 -11.11 27.67 -6.05
N ARG A 81 -11.18 26.35 -6.21
CA ARG A 81 -12.35 25.68 -6.79
C ARG A 81 -12.81 24.57 -5.85
N GLY A 82 -13.81 24.89 -5.04
CA GLY A 82 -14.48 24.01 -4.07
C GLY A 82 -15.24 22.83 -4.69
N TYR A 83 -14.63 22.10 -5.61
CA TYR A 83 -15.18 20.89 -6.21
C TYR A 83 -14.08 19.86 -6.44
N SER A 84 -13.78 19.08 -5.41
CA SER A 84 -13.43 17.69 -5.63
C SER A 84 -13.96 16.84 -4.48
N ARG A 85 -14.75 15.84 -4.84
CA ARG A 85 -15.49 14.95 -3.95
C ARG A 85 -14.54 13.97 -3.26
N GLY A 86 -14.05 14.31 -2.06
CA GLY A 86 -13.29 13.34 -1.28
C GLY A 86 -13.36 13.56 0.23
N VAL A 87 -13.04 14.76 0.70
CA VAL A 87 -13.11 15.16 2.11
C VAL A 87 -13.43 16.65 2.10
N SER A 88 -14.46 17.10 2.83
CA SER A 88 -14.76 18.54 2.86
C SER A 88 -13.57 19.29 3.46
N GLY A 89 -13.29 20.52 3.03
CA GLY A 89 -12.23 21.33 3.65
C GLY A 89 -12.41 21.48 5.17
N LEU A 90 -13.64 21.33 5.67
CA LEU A 90 -13.96 21.26 7.09
C LEU A 90 -13.51 19.95 7.75
N GLU A 91 -13.65 18.80 7.10
CA GLU A 91 -13.15 17.52 7.63
C GLU A 91 -11.62 17.48 7.63
N SER A 92 -10.96 18.05 6.61
CA SER A 92 -9.51 18.27 6.62
C SER A 92 -9.08 19.23 7.74
N LEU A 93 -9.86 20.29 7.99
CA LEU A 93 -9.66 21.23 9.10
C LEU A 93 -9.93 20.61 10.48
N LEU A 94 -10.96 19.78 10.62
CA LEU A 94 -11.31 19.10 11.86
C LEU A 94 -10.33 17.97 12.18
N ALA A 95 -9.78 17.31 11.16
CA ALA A 95 -8.58 16.50 11.31
C ALA A 95 -7.46 17.41 11.85
N LEU A 96 -7.04 18.46 11.15
CA LEU A 96 -6.00 19.41 11.60
C LEU A 96 -6.11 19.85 13.08
N LEU A 97 -7.32 20.13 13.57
CA LEU A 97 -7.58 20.55 14.96
C LEU A 97 -7.44 19.44 16.02
N ARG A 98 -7.14 18.20 15.62
CA ARG A 98 -6.85 17.07 16.51
C ARG A 98 -5.40 16.60 16.34
N PRO A 99 -4.40 17.37 16.81
CA PRO A 99 -2.98 17.04 16.61
C PRO A 99 -2.58 15.63 17.07
N ASN A 100 -3.34 15.04 18.00
CA ASN A 100 -3.09 13.68 18.49
C ASN A 100 -3.71 12.57 17.63
N SER A 101 -4.57 12.87 16.66
CA SER A 101 -5.32 11.87 15.87
C SER A 101 -5.54 12.24 14.39
N ASN A 102 -4.87 13.27 13.90
CA ASN A 102 -5.11 13.83 12.58
C ASN A 102 -4.23 13.29 11.46
N GLY A 103 -3.26 12.44 11.78
CA GLY A 103 -2.30 11.97 10.79
C GLY A 103 -1.47 13.13 10.22
N ILE A 104 -1.24 14.17 11.00
CA ILE A 104 -0.25 15.20 10.71
C ILE A 104 0.84 15.00 11.74
N VAL A 105 2.03 14.78 11.20
CA VAL A 105 3.20 14.39 11.97
C VAL A 105 3.49 15.44 13.05
N ASN A 106 3.52 15.04 14.33
CA ASN A 106 3.98 15.92 15.39
C ASN A 106 5.47 16.22 15.17
N PRO A 107 5.98 17.41 15.51
CA PRO A 107 7.41 17.72 15.39
C PRO A 107 8.34 16.76 16.15
N ASN A 108 7.79 16.06 17.15
CA ASN A 108 8.50 15.05 17.94
C ASN A 108 8.29 13.62 17.43
N ASP A 109 7.45 13.42 16.40
CA ASP A 109 7.30 12.12 15.80
C ASP A 109 8.63 11.76 15.14
N PRO A 110 9.05 10.50 15.24
CA PRO A 110 10.39 10.15 14.80
C PRO A 110 10.50 10.14 13.27
N ILE A 111 9.36 10.12 12.54
CA ILE A 111 9.29 9.84 11.11
C ILE A 111 8.51 10.93 10.38
N HIS A 112 9.08 11.50 9.31
CA HIS A 112 8.43 12.53 8.47
C HIS A 112 8.56 12.21 6.97
N SER A 113 7.67 12.77 6.17
CA SER A 113 7.82 12.81 4.70
C SER A 113 8.87 13.86 4.30
N PRO A 114 9.69 13.62 3.24
CA PRO A 114 9.72 12.42 2.41
C PRO A 114 10.46 11.27 3.09
N LEU A 115 9.86 10.08 3.02
CA LEU A 115 10.53 8.85 3.43
C LEU A 115 11.62 8.46 2.44
N SER A 116 12.65 7.78 2.94
CA SER A 116 13.70 7.21 2.11
C SER A 116 13.64 5.68 2.18
N ASN A 117 14.01 5.00 1.10
CA ASN A 117 14.06 3.54 1.07
C ASN A 117 15.30 3.01 1.81
N THR A 118 15.32 3.14 3.14
CA THR A 118 16.48 2.81 3.99
C THR A 118 16.09 1.93 5.17
N VAL A 119 17.05 1.21 5.73
CA VAL A 119 16.86 0.38 6.95
C VAL A 119 16.31 1.22 8.10
N CYS A 120 16.82 2.43 8.28
CA CYS A 120 16.34 3.36 9.32
C CYS A 120 14.84 3.65 9.16
N SER A 121 14.37 3.93 7.94
CA SER A 121 12.95 4.15 7.67
C SER A 121 12.12 2.88 7.87
N PHE A 122 12.67 1.69 7.62
CA PHE A 122 11.97 0.42 7.88
C PHE A 122 11.76 0.19 9.37
N GLU A 123 12.81 0.28 10.17
CA GLU A 123 12.76 0.09 11.63
C GLU A 123 11.75 1.03 12.28
N LEU A 124 11.73 2.26 11.81
CA LEU A 124 10.87 3.29 12.35
C LEU A 124 9.40 3.11 11.96
N LEU A 125 9.13 2.71 10.72
CA LEU A 125 7.78 2.32 10.30
C LEU A 125 7.31 1.06 11.04
N ASP A 126 8.19 0.09 11.26
CA ASP A 126 7.85 -1.13 11.99
C ASP A 126 7.51 -0.81 13.46
N HIS A 127 8.17 0.18 14.04
CA HIS A 127 7.85 0.67 15.38
C HIS A 127 6.51 1.43 15.44
N VAL A 128 6.30 2.39 14.54
CA VAL A 128 5.15 3.31 14.58
C VAL A 128 3.89 2.69 13.98
N ALA A 129 3.99 2.09 12.80
CA ALA A 129 2.85 1.55 12.06
C ALA A 129 2.56 0.07 12.39
N LYS A 130 3.57 -0.69 12.85
CA LYS A 130 3.47 -2.13 13.09
C LYS A 130 2.95 -2.86 11.84
N GLU A 131 1.76 -3.45 11.90
CA GLU A 131 1.09 -4.13 10.78
C GLU A 131 -0.06 -3.29 10.18
N VAL A 132 -0.24 -2.05 10.63
CA VAL A 132 -1.32 -1.17 10.16
C VAL A 132 -0.87 -0.44 8.90
N GLY A 133 -1.14 -1.06 7.76
CA GLY A 133 -0.81 -0.53 6.44
C GLY A 133 0.69 -0.48 6.14
N ASN A 134 1.45 -1.33 6.83
CA ASN A 134 2.90 -1.47 6.71
C ASN A 134 3.24 -2.93 6.38
N PHE A 135 4.12 -3.14 5.39
CA PHE A 135 4.73 -4.45 5.17
C PHE A 135 5.97 -4.54 6.06
N SER A 136 5.79 -4.94 7.32
CA SER A 136 6.90 -4.95 8.27
C SER A 136 8.05 -5.85 7.83
N THR A 137 9.25 -5.58 8.33
CA THR A 137 10.42 -6.43 8.06
C THR A 137 10.14 -7.89 8.44
N ASP A 138 9.45 -8.09 9.56
CA ASP A 138 9.05 -9.41 10.04
C ASP A 138 8.01 -10.07 9.12
N TYR A 139 7.02 -9.31 8.64
CA TYR A 139 6.03 -9.79 7.68
C TYR A 139 6.69 -10.30 6.39
N VAL A 140 7.54 -9.49 5.77
CA VAL A 140 8.20 -9.85 4.49
C VAL A 140 9.13 -11.05 4.68
N ARG A 141 9.86 -11.11 5.81
CA ARG A 141 10.73 -12.24 6.15
C ARG A 141 9.94 -13.53 6.34
N ARG A 142 8.83 -13.51 7.09
CA ARG A 142 7.97 -14.68 7.29
C ARG A 142 7.32 -15.11 5.98
N PHE A 143 6.84 -14.18 5.17
CA PHE A 143 6.31 -14.47 3.85
C PHE A 143 7.34 -15.19 2.97
N ALA A 144 8.55 -14.63 2.85
CA ALA A 144 9.63 -15.21 2.04
C ALA A 144 9.98 -16.63 2.49
N LYS A 145 10.14 -16.83 3.81
CA LYS A 145 10.40 -18.16 4.39
C LYS A 145 9.24 -19.12 4.13
N GLY A 146 8.00 -18.65 4.24
CA GLY A 146 6.80 -19.44 4.03
C GLY A 146 6.66 -19.95 2.60
N ILE A 147 6.97 -19.11 1.60
CA ILE A 147 6.88 -19.53 0.18
C ILE A 147 8.08 -20.35 -0.31
N GLN A 148 9.20 -20.32 0.39
CA GLN A 148 10.34 -21.20 0.10
C GLN A 148 10.05 -22.63 0.57
N GLY A 149 9.45 -22.81 1.73
CA GLY A 149 9.18 -24.15 2.26
C GLY A 149 10.45 -24.99 2.45
N LYS A 150 10.46 -26.21 1.91
CA LYS A 150 11.62 -27.14 2.04
C LYS A 150 12.63 -27.04 0.88
N SER A 151 12.28 -26.35 -0.20
CA SER A 151 13.11 -26.23 -1.39
C SER A 151 13.37 -24.77 -1.66
N ASP A 152 14.62 -24.35 -1.87
CA ASP A 152 14.90 -22.97 -2.23
C ASP A 152 14.23 -22.64 -3.57
N THR A 153 13.11 -21.91 -3.53
CA THR A 153 12.37 -21.51 -4.73
C THR A 153 13.13 -20.46 -5.53
N GLY A 154 14.18 -19.84 -4.95
CA GLY A 154 14.95 -18.77 -5.56
C GLY A 154 14.16 -17.49 -5.78
N ILE A 155 12.98 -17.35 -5.17
CA ILE A 155 12.15 -16.15 -5.32
C ILE A 155 12.70 -15.03 -4.43
N LYS A 156 13.23 -13.98 -5.06
CA LYS A 156 13.76 -12.80 -4.35
C LYS A 156 12.60 -11.99 -3.76
N CYS A 157 12.54 -11.87 -2.44
CA CYS A 157 11.52 -11.07 -1.74
C CYS A 157 12.16 -9.86 -1.06
N GLN A 158 11.61 -8.67 -1.29
CA GLN A 158 12.09 -7.45 -0.63
C GLN A 158 10.95 -6.47 -0.39
N ARG A 159 11.17 -5.56 0.57
CA ARG A 159 10.34 -4.39 0.80
C ARG A 159 10.96 -3.15 0.16
N TYR A 160 10.12 -2.27 -0.36
CA TYR A 160 10.48 -0.92 -0.77
C TYR A 160 9.58 0.10 -0.07
N VAL A 161 10.19 1.16 0.47
CA VAL A 161 9.46 2.32 1.02
C VAL A 161 9.59 3.50 0.08
N TRP A 162 8.45 3.97 -0.43
CA TRP A 162 8.38 5.19 -1.24
C TRP A 162 8.21 6.43 -0.37
N SER A 163 8.48 7.61 -0.95
CA SER A 163 8.53 8.90 -0.26
C SER A 163 7.30 9.23 0.59
N SER A 164 6.14 8.65 0.29
CA SER A 164 4.84 8.99 0.92
C SER A 164 4.45 10.45 0.73
N VAL A 165 5.01 11.09 -0.30
CA VAL A 165 4.62 12.41 -0.78
C VAL A 165 3.42 12.24 -1.70
N ASN A 166 2.24 12.63 -1.23
CA ASN A 166 0.98 12.26 -1.83
C ASN A 166 0.49 13.19 -2.93
N HIS A 167 1.15 14.32 -3.20
CA HIS A 167 0.83 15.18 -4.35
C HIS A 167 1.31 14.57 -5.68
N HIS A 168 0.78 15.07 -6.81
CA HIS A 168 1.04 14.49 -8.14
C HIS A 168 2.53 14.40 -8.50
N VAL A 169 3.28 15.49 -8.32
CA VAL A 169 4.73 15.52 -8.61
C VAL A 169 5.48 14.48 -7.77
N GLY A 170 5.24 14.41 -6.46
CA GLY A 170 5.92 13.44 -5.59
C GLY A 170 5.60 11.98 -5.92
N ARG A 171 4.40 11.69 -6.47
CA ARG A 171 4.08 10.35 -6.98
C ARG A 171 4.81 10.01 -8.28
N VAL A 172 5.04 11.00 -9.14
CA VAL A 172 5.82 10.82 -10.37
C VAL A 172 7.28 10.59 -10.01
N GLU A 173 7.85 11.40 -9.12
CA GLU A 173 9.21 11.22 -8.59
C GLU A 173 9.35 9.82 -7.97
N ALA A 174 8.42 9.40 -7.12
CA ALA A 174 8.44 8.06 -6.53
C ALA A 174 8.34 6.92 -7.56
N ALA A 175 7.64 7.12 -8.69
CA ALA A 175 7.57 6.11 -9.74
C ALA A 175 8.89 6.00 -10.51
N ILE A 176 9.59 7.11 -10.72
CA ILE A 176 10.93 7.15 -11.33
C ILE A 176 11.95 6.51 -10.38
N ASP A 177 11.95 6.89 -9.10
CA ASP A 177 12.84 6.30 -8.08
C ASP A 177 12.62 4.78 -7.96
N LEU A 178 11.38 4.33 -8.09
CA LEU A 178 11.05 2.91 -8.08
C LEU A 178 11.58 2.20 -9.33
N LEU A 179 11.51 2.83 -10.51
CA LEU A 179 12.05 2.28 -11.75
C LEU A 179 13.57 2.11 -11.66
N ASP A 180 14.28 3.13 -11.17
CA ASP A 180 15.74 3.08 -10.96
C ASP A 180 16.14 2.00 -9.94
N PHE A 181 15.36 1.88 -8.86
CA PHE A 181 15.54 0.81 -7.90
C PHE A 181 15.31 -0.56 -8.52
N LEU A 182 14.27 -0.74 -9.34
CA LEU A 182 13.98 -2.02 -9.99
C LEU A 182 15.10 -2.46 -10.94
N ASP A 183 15.67 -1.52 -11.73
CA ASP A 183 16.84 -1.80 -12.57
C ASP A 183 17.99 -2.38 -11.73
N THR A 184 18.30 -1.72 -10.60
CA THR A 184 19.39 -2.17 -9.73
C THR A 184 19.06 -3.48 -9.01
N TRP A 185 17.84 -3.59 -8.50
CA TRP A 185 17.41 -4.73 -7.69
C TRP A 185 17.29 -6.03 -8.49
N LEU A 186 16.96 -5.94 -9.78
CA LEU A 186 16.77 -7.10 -10.64
C LEU A 186 18.06 -7.57 -11.33
N LYS A 187 19.21 -6.89 -11.16
CA LYS A 187 20.50 -7.31 -11.77
C LYS A 187 20.90 -8.75 -11.44
N ASP A 188 20.61 -9.20 -10.23
CA ASP A 188 20.92 -10.57 -9.78
C ASP A 188 19.79 -11.58 -10.06
N VAL A 189 18.73 -11.16 -10.77
CA VAL A 189 17.55 -11.99 -11.05
C VAL A 189 17.52 -12.32 -12.54
N THR A 190 17.71 -13.59 -12.87
CA THR A 190 17.62 -14.05 -14.26
C THR A 190 16.15 -14.08 -14.74
N LEU A 191 15.73 -13.01 -15.40
CA LEU A 191 14.43 -12.90 -16.06
C LEU A 191 14.52 -13.50 -17.48
N GLY A 192 14.30 -14.82 -17.58
CA GLY A 192 14.14 -15.50 -18.87
C GLY A 192 12.78 -15.20 -19.52
N GLN A 193 12.53 -15.79 -20.69
CA GLN A 193 11.23 -15.71 -21.35
C GLN A 193 10.12 -16.24 -20.41
N GLY A 194 9.13 -15.40 -20.13
CA GLY A 194 8.04 -15.73 -19.19
C GLY A 194 8.37 -15.52 -17.71
N GLY A 195 9.56 -15.04 -17.36
CA GLY A 195 9.90 -14.60 -16.01
C GLY A 195 9.06 -13.39 -15.59
N ARG A 196 8.56 -13.39 -14.36
CA ARG A 196 7.66 -12.34 -13.84
C ARG A 196 8.20 -11.74 -12.55
N VAL A 197 7.95 -10.45 -12.37
CA VAL A 197 8.13 -9.74 -11.11
C VAL A 197 6.75 -9.38 -10.59
N LEU A 198 6.46 -9.71 -9.33
CA LEU A 198 5.20 -9.36 -8.68
C LEU A 198 5.42 -8.14 -7.79
N LEU A 199 4.69 -7.06 -8.07
CA LEU A 199 4.69 -5.85 -7.25
C LEU A 199 3.41 -5.80 -6.43
N ILE A 200 3.54 -5.68 -5.10
CA ILE A 200 2.42 -5.64 -4.17
C ILE A 200 2.41 -4.29 -3.49
N GLY A 201 1.43 -3.45 -3.83
CA GLY A 201 1.26 -2.12 -3.24
C GLY A 201 0.16 -2.09 -2.18
N HIS A 202 0.39 -1.37 -1.09
CA HIS A 202 -0.63 -1.08 -0.07
C HIS A 202 -0.96 0.42 0.01
N GLY A 203 -2.25 0.76 0.14
CA GLY A 203 -2.71 2.14 0.26
C GLY A 203 -2.33 3.00 -0.95
N HIS A 204 -1.75 4.17 -0.70
CA HIS A 204 -1.36 5.11 -1.77
C HIS A 204 -0.22 4.62 -2.66
N ALA A 205 0.53 3.59 -2.27
CA ALA A 205 1.52 2.93 -3.12
C ALA A 205 0.91 2.39 -4.43
N GLY A 206 -0.39 2.05 -4.44
CA GLY A 206 -1.09 1.63 -5.64
C GLY A 206 -1.06 2.69 -6.76
N HIS A 207 -1.05 3.99 -6.42
CA HIS A 207 -0.92 5.05 -7.42
C HIS A 207 0.48 5.10 -8.06
N VAL A 208 1.52 4.85 -7.26
CA VAL A 208 2.89 4.77 -7.76
C VAL A 208 3.03 3.59 -8.72
N LEU A 209 2.47 2.43 -8.37
CA LEU A 209 2.45 1.26 -9.26
C LEU A 209 1.65 1.50 -10.53
N ALA A 210 0.50 2.19 -10.44
CA ALA A 210 -0.30 2.54 -11.62
C ALA A 210 0.46 3.50 -12.56
N LEU A 211 1.20 4.46 -12.02
CA LEU A 211 2.07 5.33 -12.84
C LEU A 211 3.20 4.53 -13.47
N LEU A 212 3.91 3.72 -12.68
CA LEU A 212 4.98 2.85 -13.18
C LEU A 212 4.49 1.94 -14.33
N SER A 213 3.29 1.37 -14.22
CA SER A 213 2.73 0.51 -15.28
C SER A 213 2.31 1.24 -16.55
N ASN A 214 2.19 2.57 -16.51
CA ASN A 214 1.97 3.39 -17.72
C ASN A 214 3.30 3.85 -18.34
N ILE A 215 4.40 3.79 -17.58
CA ILE A 215 5.74 4.14 -18.06
C ILE A 215 6.40 2.95 -18.77
N LEU A 216 6.17 1.73 -18.25
CA LEU A 216 6.65 0.44 -18.82
C LEU A 216 5.79 -0.01 -20.01
#